data_AF-A0A369UHN1-F1
#
_entry.id   AF-A0A369UHN1-F1
#
_cell.length_a   1.000
_cell.length_b   1.000
_cell.length_c   1.000
_cell.angle_alpha   90.00
_cell.angle_beta   90.00
_cell.angle_gamma   90.00
#
_symmetry.space_group_name_H-M   'P 1'
#
loop_
_entity.id
_entity.type
_entity.pdbx_description
1 polymer ?
#
loop_
_entity_poly.entity_id
_entity_poly.type
_entity_poly.pdbx_seq_one_letter_code
_entity_poly.pdbx_strand_id
1 'polypeptide(L)'
;MIHRLLGCTVVLVWLWTVYHLSQVMPGLHSAESSGVYRAGRGAIYVLGLPLLAAALLIFPDFFEDRFSPVSRMTGEALLSVGVWRFFGYFALLVSWGLWELFR
;
A
#
# COMPACT_ATOMS: atom_id res chain seq x y z
N MET A 1 -5.00 6.36 -16.79
CA MET A 1 -3.71 5.70 -17.12
C MET A 1 -2.59 6.04 -16.14
N ILE A 2 -2.38 7.32 -15.78
CA ILE A 2 -1.30 7.76 -14.86
C ILE A 2 -1.31 7.01 -13.52
N HIS A 3 -2.48 6.82 -12.89
CA HIS A 3 -2.59 6.10 -11.61
C HIS A 3 -2.04 4.67 -11.68
N ARG A 4 -2.31 3.96 -12.79
CA ARG A 4 -1.82 2.58 -12.98
C ARG A 4 -0.30 2.56 -13.15
N LEU A 5 0.26 3.51 -13.89
CA LEU A 5 1.71 3.66 -14.03
C LEU A 5 2.38 3.91 -12.67
N LEU A 6 1.81 4.82 -11.87
CA LEU A 6 2.29 5.08 -10.51
C LEU A 6 2.24 3.81 -9.65
N GLY A 7 1.13 3.08 -9.67
CA GLY A 7 1.02 1.81 -8.96
C GLY A 7 2.06 0.78 -9.40
N CYS A 8 2.31 0.63 -10.71
CA CYS A 8 3.38 -0.25 -11.22
C CYS A 8 4.78 0.20 -10.74
N THR A 9 5.06 1.50 -10.76
CA THR A 9 6.31 2.05 -10.21
C THR A 9 6.47 1.71 -8.73
N VAL A 10 5.40 1.82 -7.94
CA VAL A 10 5.40 1.45 -6.52
C VAL A 10 5.74 -0.02 -6.33
N VAL A 11 5.19 -0.92 -7.16
CA VAL A 11 5.54 -2.36 -7.12
C VAL A 11 7.02 -2.59 -7.44
N LEU A 12 7.57 -1.90 -8.43
CA LEU A 12 8.99 -2.03 -8.78
C LEU A 12 9.90 -1.54 -7.66
N VAL A 13 9.59 -0.39 -7.07
CA VAL A 13 10.34 0.15 -5.91
C VAL A 13 10.23 -0.80 -4.72
N TRP A 14 9.04 -1.36 -4.47
CA TRP A 14 8.83 -2.33 -3.41
C TRP A 14 9.66 -3.60 -3.61
N LEU A 15 9.66 -4.20 -4.81
CA LEU A 15 10.48 -5.37 -5.13
C LEU A 15 11.98 -5.09 -4.93
N TRP A 16 12.45 -3.93 -5.41
CA TRP A 16 13.83 -3.50 -5.23
C TRP A 16 14.20 -3.34 -3.75
N THR A 17 13.29 -2.78 -2.95
CA THR A 17 13.45 -2.60 -1.51
C THR A 17 13.56 -3.94 -0.79
N VAL A 18 12.65 -4.87 -1.08
CA VAL A 18 12.64 -6.19 -0.46
C VAL A 18 13.96 -6.92 -0.75
N TYR A 19 14.49 -6.78 -1.97
CA TYR A 19 15.78 -7.36 -2.34
C TYR A 19 16.96 -6.71 -1.59
N HIS A 20 16.93 -5.39 -1.35
CA HIS A 20 18.00 -4.63 -0.68
C HIS A 20 17.67 -4.26 0.78
N LEU A 21 16.79 -5.02 1.44
CA LEU A 21 16.22 -4.64 2.73
C LEU A 21 17.28 -4.36 3.81
N SER A 22 18.33 -5.17 3.85
CA SER A 22 19.44 -5.05 4.81
C SER A 22 20.29 -3.78 4.62
N GLN A 23 20.29 -3.20 3.41
CA GLN A 23 21.03 -1.98 3.09
C GLN A 23 20.18 -0.72 3.24
N VAL A 24 18.88 -0.85 2.99
CA VAL A 24 17.96 0.31 2.86
C VAL A 24 17.15 0.55 4.14
N MET A 25 16.87 -0.49 4.91
CA MET A 25 16.10 -0.42 6.16
C MET A 25 16.75 -1.25 7.27
N PRO A 26 17.95 -0.85 7.75
CA PRO A 26 18.66 -1.58 8.79
C PRO A 26 17.87 -1.66 10.11
N GLY A 27 17.00 -0.67 10.37
CA GLY A 27 16.07 -0.67 11.50
C GLY A 27 15.05 -1.81 11.45
N LEU A 28 14.57 -2.18 10.25
CA LEU A 28 13.64 -3.30 10.06
C LEU A 28 14.34 -4.64 10.27
N HIS A 29 15.57 -4.78 9.76
CA HIS A 29 16.41 -5.96 9.96
C HIS A 29 16.80 -6.17 11.43
N SER A 30 17.13 -5.08 12.13
CA SER A 30 17.43 -5.12 13.57
C SER A 30 16.17 -5.47 14.39
N ALA A 31 15.00 -4.96 13.99
CA ALA A 31 13.74 -5.25 14.65
C ALA A 31 13.35 -6.74 14.50
N GLU A 32 13.58 -7.34 13.34
CA GLU A 32 13.39 -8.79 13.10
C GLU A 32 14.14 -9.64 14.15
N SER A 33 15.36 -9.25 14.52
CA SER A 33 16.19 -9.95 15.52
C SER A 33 15.72 -9.81 16.97
N SER A 34 14.85 -8.82 17.27
CA SER A 34 14.53 -8.39 18.64
C SER A 34 13.28 -9.00 19.26
N GLY A 35 12.52 -9.82 18.53
CA GLY A 35 11.35 -10.52 19.06
C GLY A 35 10.17 -10.54 18.09
N VAL A 36 9.80 -11.76 17.70
CA VAL A 36 8.89 -12.11 16.60
C VAL A 36 7.52 -11.41 16.65
N TYR A 37 7.01 -11.01 17.82
CA TYR A 37 5.60 -10.64 17.97
C TYR A 37 5.27 -9.14 17.84
N ARG A 38 6.17 -8.23 18.26
CA ARG A 38 5.95 -6.76 18.18
C ARG A 38 6.65 -6.13 16.99
N ALA A 39 7.89 -6.53 16.71
CA ALA A 39 8.65 -6.04 15.55
C ALA A 39 8.09 -6.58 14.21
N GLY A 40 7.68 -7.86 14.18
CA GLY A 40 7.07 -8.47 12.99
C GLY A 40 5.78 -7.78 12.55
N ARG A 41 4.99 -7.23 13.49
CA ARG A 41 3.79 -6.46 13.17
C ARG A 41 4.11 -5.14 12.47
N GLY A 42 5.16 -4.44 12.87
CA GLY A 42 5.60 -3.20 12.21
C GLY A 42 6.08 -3.45 10.78
N ALA A 43 6.88 -4.50 10.58
CA ALA A 43 7.38 -4.91 9.26
C ALA A 43 6.24 -5.28 8.29
N ILE A 44 5.17 -5.91 8.77
CA ILE A 44 3.98 -6.21 7.97
C ILE A 44 3.32 -4.93 7.44
N TYR A 45 3.26 -3.86 8.23
CA TYR A 45 2.72 -2.58 7.75
C TYR A 45 3.67 -1.93 6.75
N VAL A 46 4.99 -1.89 7.02
CA VAL A 46 5.99 -1.28 6.12
C VAL A 46 6.01 -1.98 4.76
N LEU A 47 5.86 -3.31 4.72
CA LEU A 47 5.87 -4.09 3.48
C LEU A 47 4.49 -4.22 2.84
N GLY A 48 3.41 -4.23 3.63
CA GLY A 48 2.05 -4.43 3.13
C GLY A 48 1.38 -3.16 2.60
N LEU A 49 1.61 -2.01 3.24
CA LEU A 49 1.01 -0.74 2.82
C LEU A 49 1.39 -0.31 1.39
N PRO A 50 2.66 -0.42 0.94
CA PRO A 50 3.02 -0.11 -0.44
C PRO A 50 2.27 -0.99 -1.45
N LEU A 51 2.08 -2.27 -1.16
CA LEU A 51 1.33 -3.19 -2.02
C LEU A 51 -0.16 -2.85 -2.04
N LEU A 52 -0.74 -2.48 -0.90
CA LEU A 52 -2.12 -2.02 -0.83
C LEU A 52 -2.32 -0.73 -1.64
N ALA A 53 -1.39 0.23 -1.51
CA ALA A 53 -1.40 1.46 -2.29
C ALA A 53 -1.33 1.16 -3.79
N ALA A 54 -0.42 0.27 -4.21
CA ALA A 54 -0.32 -0.16 -5.60
C ALA A 54 -1.60 -0.84 -6.09
N ALA A 55 -2.20 -1.76 -5.32
CA ALA A 55 -3.42 -2.44 -5.70
C ALA A 55 -4.59 -1.46 -5.93
N LEU A 56 -4.77 -0.50 -5.02
CA LEU A 56 -5.78 0.56 -5.12
C LEU A 56 -5.57 1.48 -6.34
N LEU A 57 -4.32 1.73 -6.73
CA LEU A 57 -3.98 2.58 -7.88
C LEU A 57 -4.07 1.85 -9.22
N ILE A 58 -3.74 0.55 -9.26
CA ILE A 58 -3.76 -0.26 -10.48
C ILE A 58 -5.19 -0.75 -10.80
N PHE A 59 -5.90 -1.24 -9.79
CA PHE A 59 -7.20 -1.91 -9.95
C PHE A 59 -8.33 -1.22 -9.17
N PRO A 60 -8.53 0.11 -9.25
CA PRO A 60 -9.55 0.79 -8.47
C PRO A 60 -10.96 0.31 -8.80
N ASP A 61 -11.20 -0.10 -10.04
CA ASP A 61 -12.50 -0.61 -10.53
C ASP A 61 -12.88 -1.91 -9.79
N PHE A 62 -11.91 -2.80 -9.52
CA PHE A 62 -12.14 -4.01 -8.73
C PHE A 62 -12.60 -3.69 -7.30
N PHE A 63 -12.03 -2.65 -6.68
CA PHE A 63 -12.42 -2.26 -5.34
C PHE A 63 -13.78 -1.58 -5.32
N GLU A 64 -14.07 -0.80 -6.36
CA GLU A 64 -15.40 -0.22 -6.55
C GLU A 64 -16.46 -1.30 -6.57
N ASP A 65 -16.33 -2.27 -7.48
CA ASP A 65 -17.31 -3.33 -7.70
C ASP A 65 -17.49 -4.25 -6.48
N ARG A 66 -16.40 -4.49 -5.74
CA ARG A 66 -16.40 -5.50 -4.66
C ARG A 66 -16.71 -4.95 -3.28
N PHE A 67 -16.31 -3.71 -2.99
CA PHE A 67 -16.35 -3.15 -1.64
C PHE A 67 -17.19 -1.88 -1.53
N SER A 68 -17.58 -1.26 -2.63
CA SER A 68 -18.42 -0.07 -2.54
C SER A 68 -19.85 -0.47 -2.21
N PRO A 69 -20.47 0.17 -1.20
CA PRO A 69 -21.89 0.00 -0.97
C PRO A 69 -22.66 0.54 -2.18
N VAL A 70 -23.74 -0.15 -2.54
CA VAL A 70 -24.55 0.15 -3.73
C VAL A 70 -25.83 0.87 -3.31
N SER A 71 -26.18 1.93 -4.03
CA SER A 71 -27.45 2.66 -3.86
C SER A 71 -28.63 1.75 -4.21
N ARG A 72 -29.59 1.60 -3.29
CA ARG A 72 -30.82 0.81 -3.55
C ARG A 72 -31.75 1.46 -4.58
N MET A 73 -31.63 2.78 -4.81
CA MET A 73 -32.49 3.52 -5.74
C MET A 73 -31.95 3.53 -7.17
N THR A 74 -30.63 3.63 -7.33
CA THR A 74 -29.98 3.77 -8.65
C THR A 74 -29.18 2.54 -9.07
N GLY A 75 -28.83 1.64 -8.14
CA GLY A 75 -27.95 0.50 -8.42
C GLY A 75 -26.48 0.88 -8.60
N GLU A 76 -26.11 2.15 -8.39
CA GLU A 76 -24.76 2.66 -8.59
C GLU A 76 -23.92 2.57 -7.30
N ALA A 77 -22.60 2.44 -7.46
CA ALA A 77 -21.65 2.46 -6.36
C ALA A 77 -21.62 3.84 -5.68
N LEU A 78 -21.77 3.85 -4.35
CA LEU A 78 -21.68 5.08 -3.54
C LEU A 78 -20.25 5.59 -3.41
N LEU A 79 -19.26 4.69 -3.49
CA LEU A 79 -17.84 5.01 -3.49
C LEU A 79 -17.28 4.75 -4.88
N SER A 80 -17.11 5.81 -5.67
CA SER A 80 -16.58 5.68 -7.02
C SER A 80 -15.09 5.31 -7.04
N VAL A 81 -14.59 4.91 -8.21
CA VAL A 81 -13.16 4.78 -8.54
C VAL A 81 -12.30 5.88 -7.91
N GLY A 82 -12.78 7.13 -7.91
CA GLY A 82 -12.07 8.28 -7.39
C GLY A 82 -11.71 8.17 -5.91
N VAL A 83 -12.63 7.64 -5.10
CA VAL A 83 -12.42 7.45 -3.66
C VAL A 83 -11.36 6.37 -3.41
N TRP A 84 -11.43 5.26 -4.16
CA TRP A 84 -10.43 4.18 -4.05
C TRP A 84 -9.03 4.64 -4.47
N ARG A 85 -8.94 5.47 -5.53
CA ARG A 85 -7.68 6.11 -5.91
C ARG A 85 -7.16 7.05 -4.82
N PHE A 86 -8.03 7.85 -4.21
CA PHE A 86 -7.67 8.72 -3.09
C PHE A 86 -7.08 7.91 -1.92
N PHE A 87 -7.69 6.79 -1.55
CA PHE A 87 -7.13 5.88 -0.56
C PHE A 87 -5.79 5.28 -0.98
N GLY A 88 -5.61 4.96 -2.27
CA GLY A 88 -4.32 4.52 -2.81
C GLY A 88 -3.22 5.57 -2.63
N TYR A 89 -3.53 6.84 -2.92
CA TYR A 89 -2.60 7.96 -2.70
C TYR A 89 -2.30 8.21 -1.21
N PHE A 90 -3.32 8.15 -0.37
CA PHE A 90 -3.14 8.29 1.07
C PHE A 90 -2.27 7.16 1.64
N ALA A 91 -2.53 5.91 1.25
CA ALA A 91 -1.72 4.75 1.64
C ALA A 91 -0.28 4.90 1.15
N LEU A 92 -0.05 5.45 -0.04
CA LEU A 92 1.29 5.74 -0.54
C LEU A 92 2.02 6.77 0.33
N LEU A 93 1.34 7.82 0.77
CA LEU A 93 1.91 8.85 1.64
C LEU A 93 2.23 8.30 3.03
N VAL A 94 1.36 7.46 3.59
CA VAL A 94 1.64 6.77 4.87
C VAL A 94 2.80 5.79 4.70
N SER A 95 2.85 5.05 3.59
CA SER A 95 3.94 4.15 3.25
C SER A 95 5.28 4.89 3.17
N TRP A 96 5.29 6.09 2.60
CA TRP A 96 6.47 6.96 2.58
C TRP A 96 6.87 7.43 3.98
N GLY A 97 5.90 7.84 4.81
CA GLY A 97 6.18 8.22 6.21
C GLY A 97 6.76 7.06 7.02
N LEU A 98 6.26 5.84 6.81
CA LEU A 98 6.83 4.63 7.41
C LEU A 98 8.23 4.34 6.87
N TRP A 99 8.47 4.55 5.59
CA TRP A 99 9.79 4.38 4.99
C TRP A 99 10.85 5.24 5.68
N GLU A 100 10.60 6.54 5.81
CA GLU A 100 11.52 7.47 6.46
C GLU A 100 11.73 7.18 7.95
N LEU A 101 10.78 6.52 8.61
CA LEU A 101 10.92 6.12 10.01
C LEU A 101 11.87 4.92 10.20
N PHE A 102 11.99 4.04 9.21
CA PHE A 102 12.75 2.77 9.31
C PHE A 102 14.04 2.75 8.48
N ARG A 103 14.30 3.79 7.70
CA ARG A 103 15.59 4.08 7.08
C ARG A 103 16.65 4.39 8.14
#